data_AF-A0A0G0YTZ6-F1
#
_entry.id   AF-A0A0G0YTZ6-F1
#
_cell.length_a   1.000
_cell.length_b   1.000
_cell.length_c   1.000
_cell.angle_alpha   90.00
_cell.angle_beta   90.00
_cell.angle_gamma   90.00
#
_symmetry.space_group_name_H-M   'P 1'
#
loop_
_entity.id
_entity.type
_entity.pdbx_description
1 polymer ?
#
loop_
_entity_poly.entity_id
_entity_poly.type
_entity_poly.pdbx_seq_one_letter_code
_entity_poly.pdbx_strand_id
1 'polypeptide(L)'
;MSVRIRLTKVGKKHQVSFRIVAQDAKSKRDGKFLENLGFYNPHAKPELKIKDDRMNFWILRGAKPTEAVTKLLSELNDKRRTTNAKPEEKSSIRP
;
A
#
# COMPACT_ATOMS: atom_id res chain seq x y z
N MET A 1 -4.28 -23.67 -5.40
CA MET A 1 -4.92 -22.38 -5.04
C MET A 1 -3.81 -21.43 -4.62
N SER A 2 -3.60 -20.29 -5.30
CA SER A 2 -2.51 -19.36 -4.97
C SER A 2 -3.07 -17.97 -4.82
N VAL A 3 -2.96 -17.39 -3.62
CA VAL A 3 -3.42 -16.04 -3.36
C VAL A 3 -2.33 -15.04 -3.75
N ARG A 4 -2.71 -14.01 -4.49
CA ARG A 4 -1.85 -12.89 -4.85
C ARG A 4 -2.44 -11.60 -4.31
N ILE A 5 -1.55 -10.73 -3.83
CA ILE A 5 -1.89 -9.37 -3.45
C ILE A 5 -1.54 -8.47 -4.62
N ARG A 6 -2.55 -7.88 -5.26
CA ARG A 6 -2.38 -7.09 -6.49
C ARG A 6 -3.24 -5.84 -6.48
N LEU A 7 -2.89 -4.91 -7.38
CA LEU A 7 -3.65 -3.69 -7.62
C LEU A 7 -4.84 -3.95 -8.54
N THR A 8 -6.02 -3.54 -8.10
CA THR A 8 -7.25 -3.52 -8.90
C THR A 8 -7.56 -2.09 -9.29
N LYS A 9 -7.81 -1.87 -10.58
CA LYS A 9 -8.06 -0.53 -11.13
C LYS A 9 -9.49 -0.11 -10.78
N VAL A 10 -9.63 1.08 -10.22
CA VAL A 10 -10.93 1.69 -9.90
C VAL A 10 -10.93 3.17 -10.29
N GLY A 11 -12.09 3.81 -10.26
CA GLY A 11 -12.22 5.24 -10.57
C GLY A 11 -12.63 5.51 -12.01
N LYS A 12 -12.49 6.78 -12.41
CA LYS A 12 -12.98 7.30 -13.69
C LYS A 12 -11.85 7.38 -14.73
N LYS A 13 -12.21 7.57 -15.99
CA LYS A 13 -11.25 7.92 -17.05
C LYS A 13 -10.48 9.19 -16.61
N HIS A 14 -9.16 9.19 -16.74
CA HIS A 14 -8.23 10.23 -16.26
C HIS A 14 -8.16 10.45 -14.73
N GLN A 15 -8.99 9.77 -13.93
CA GLN A 15 -8.96 9.80 -12.47
C GLN A 15 -8.95 8.37 -11.92
N VAL A 16 -7.90 7.64 -12.29
CA VAL A 16 -7.71 6.24 -11.88
C VAL A 16 -7.17 6.19 -10.46
N SER A 17 -7.79 5.36 -9.63
CA SER A 17 -7.25 4.96 -8.34
C SER A 17 -7.11 3.43 -8.29
N PHE A 18 -6.41 2.94 -7.28
CA PHE A 18 -6.11 1.51 -7.15
C PHE A 18 -6.54 1.01 -5.78
N ARG A 19 -7.11 -0.19 -5.74
CA ARG A 19 -7.32 -0.93 -4.49
C ARG A 19 -6.26 -2.01 -4.37
N ILE A 20 -5.70 -2.18 -3.18
CA ILE A 20 -4.78 -3.28 -2.86
C ILE A 20 -5.65 -4.42 -2.33
N VAL A 21 -5.75 -5.51 -3.09
CA VAL A 21 -6.66 -6.61 -2.76
C VAL A 21 -5.94 -7.95 -2.74
N ALA A 22 -6.34 -8.81 -1.82
CA ALA A 22 -5.99 -10.23 -1.83
C ALA A 22 -7.01 -11.01 -2.66
N GLN A 23 -6.54 -11.76 -3.65
CA GLN A 23 -7.40 -12.55 -4.52
C GLN A 23 -6.67 -13.77 -5.09
N ASP A 24 -7.41 -14.74 -5.61
CA ASP A 24 -6.81 -15.88 -6.30
C ASP A 24 -6.07 -15.41 -7.56
N ALA A 25 -4.88 -15.95 -7.79
CA ALA A 25 -4.06 -15.68 -8.97
C ALA A 25 -4.81 -15.90 -10.29
N LYS A 26 -5.73 -16.87 -10.34
CA LYS A 26 -6.49 -17.22 -11.54
C LYS A 26 -7.69 -16.28 -11.80
N SER A 27 -8.10 -15.48 -10.82
CA SER A 27 -9.24 -14.57 -10.97
C SER A 27 -8.93 -13.42 -11.95
N LYS A 28 -9.97 -12.84 -12.56
CA LYS A 28 -9.85 -11.60 -13.37
C LYS A 28 -9.33 -10.44 -12.51
N ARG A 29 -8.52 -9.55 -13.09
CA ARG A 29 -7.86 -8.43 -12.37
C ARG A 29 -8.82 -7.59 -11.52
N ASP A 30 -9.94 -7.22 -12.12
CA ASP A 30 -10.96 -6.35 -11.53
C ASP A 30 -12.22 -7.15 -11.10
N GLY A 31 -12.03 -8.45 -10.82
CA GLY A 31 -13.10 -9.38 -10.44
C GLY A 31 -13.29 -9.53 -8.93
N LYS A 32 -13.86 -10.67 -8.53
CA LYS A 32 -14.08 -11.02 -7.12
C LYS A 32 -12.74 -11.14 -6.38
N PHE A 33 -12.63 -10.42 -5.27
CA PHE A 33 -11.50 -10.51 -4.34
C PHE A 33 -11.94 -11.13 -3.01
N LEU A 34 -10.97 -11.65 -2.26
CA LEU A 34 -11.20 -12.21 -0.92
C LEU A 34 -11.31 -11.08 0.10
N GLU A 35 -10.37 -10.15 0.06
CA GLU A 35 -10.30 -9.04 1.02
C GLU A 35 -9.66 -7.79 0.42
N ASN A 36 -10.15 -6.63 0.84
CA ASN A 36 -9.55 -5.32 0.55
C ASN A 36 -8.59 -4.92 1.68
N LEU A 37 -7.30 -4.85 1.33
CA LEU A 37 -6.19 -4.56 2.25
C LEU A 37 -5.80 -3.08 2.25
N GLY A 38 -6.25 -2.30 1.26
CA GLY A 38 -5.87 -0.90 1.18
C GLY A 38 -6.28 -0.19 -0.11
N PHE A 39 -5.87 1.06 -0.20
CA PHE A 39 -6.16 1.95 -1.31
C PHE A 39 -4.93 2.79 -1.64
N TYR A 40 -4.74 3.03 -2.93
CA TYR A 40 -3.69 3.86 -3.48
C TYR A 40 -4.25 4.83 -4.51
N ASN A 41 -4.05 6.13 -4.28
CA ASN A 41 -4.38 7.20 -5.21
C ASN A 41 -3.08 7.86 -5.71
N PRO A 42 -2.75 7.79 -7.01
CA PRO A 42 -1.56 8.43 -7.57
C PRO A 42 -1.75 9.90 -7.98
N HIS A 43 -2.95 10.47 -7.83
CA HIS A 43 -3.26 11.83 -8.29
C HIS A 43 -2.64 12.91 -7.39
N ALA A 44 -2.98 14.18 -7.65
CA ALA A 44 -2.42 15.40 -7.03
C ALA A 44 -2.21 15.37 -5.50
N LYS A 45 -2.97 14.54 -4.77
CA LYS A 45 -2.68 14.21 -3.37
C LYS A 45 -2.44 12.71 -3.28
N PRO A 46 -1.16 12.25 -3.35
CA PRO A 46 -0.87 10.84 -3.33
C PRO A 46 -1.26 10.27 -1.97
N GLU A 47 -2.31 9.45 -1.96
CA GLU A 47 -2.87 8.86 -0.74
C GLU A 47 -2.66 7.35 -0.78
N LEU A 48 -1.90 6.84 0.18
CA LEU A 48 -1.67 5.42 0.36
C LEU A 48 -2.15 5.01 1.75
N LYS A 49 -3.19 4.16 1.77
CA LYS A 49 -3.76 3.60 3.00
C LYS A 49 -3.65 2.09 2.94
N ILE A 50 -2.95 1.50 3.91
CA ILE A 50 -2.75 0.05 4.02
C ILE A 50 -3.15 -0.39 5.42
N LYS A 51 -3.87 -1.52 5.50
CA LYS A 51 -4.15 -2.21 6.76
C LYS A 51 -3.01 -3.19 7.06
N ASP A 52 -2.02 -2.72 7.80
CA ASP A 52 -0.79 -3.48 8.07
C ASP A 52 -1.07 -4.88 8.68
N ASP A 53 -2.02 -4.98 9.63
CA ASP A 53 -2.39 -6.24 10.28
C ASP A 53 -2.88 -7.30 9.28
N ARG A 54 -3.78 -6.89 8.38
CA ARG A 54 -4.38 -7.78 7.39
C ARG A 54 -3.38 -8.11 6.28
N MET A 55 -2.56 -7.15 5.89
CA MET A 55 -1.48 -7.38 4.92
C MET A 55 -0.51 -8.46 5.42
N ASN A 56 -0.05 -8.32 6.68
CA ASN A 56 0.85 -9.28 7.31
C ASN A 56 0.21 -10.67 7.43
N PHE A 57 -1.06 -10.74 7.83
CA PHE A 57 -1.80 -12.00 7.89
C PHE A 57 -1.80 -12.75 6.56
N TRP A 58 -2.04 -12.06 5.44
CA TRP A 58 -2.04 -12.70 4.13
C TRP A 58 -0.65 -13.12 3.67
N ILE A 59 0.38 -12.31 3.94
CA ILE A 59 1.78 -12.65 3.66
C ILE A 59 2.18 -13.91 4.44
N LEU A 60 1.86 -13.99 5.73
CA LEU A 60 2.12 -15.16 6.58
C LEU A 60 1.41 -16.42 6.09
N ARG A 61 0.21 -16.27 5.49
CA ARG A 61 -0.52 -17.37 4.84
C ARG A 61 0.02 -17.74 3.45
N GLY A 62 1.13 -17.15 3.01
CA GLY A 62 1.78 -17.45 1.73
C GLY A 62 1.21 -16.67 0.54
N ALA A 63 0.47 -15.59 0.77
CA ALA A 63 0.07 -14.71 -0.32
C ALA A 63 1.29 -13.94 -0.86
N LYS A 64 1.44 -13.93 -2.19
CA LYS A 64 2.57 -13.25 -2.85
C LYS A 64 2.14 -11.86 -3.33
N PRO A 65 2.77 -10.76 -2.86
CA PRO A 65 2.54 -9.44 -3.43
C PRO A 65 3.13 -9.31 -4.82
N THR A 66 2.47 -8.57 -5.70
CA THR A 66 3.02 -8.17 -7.01
C THR A 66 4.09 -7.09 -6.85
N GLU A 67 5.01 -6.98 -7.82
CA GLU A 67 6.11 -6.01 -7.79
C GLU A 67 5.66 -4.56 -7.52
N ALA A 68 4.55 -4.12 -8.13
CA ALA A 68 3.98 -2.80 -7.89
C ALA A 68 3.53 -2.58 -6.44
N VAL A 69 2.95 -3.62 -5.80
CA VAL A 69 2.56 -3.55 -4.38
C VAL A 69 3.79 -3.53 -3.49
N THR A 70 4.82 -4.30 -3.82
CA THR A 70 6.10 -4.30 -3.09
C THR A 70 6.75 -2.92 -3.14
N LYS A 71 6.79 -2.28 -4.32
CA LYS A 71 7.31 -0.91 -4.48
C LYS A 71 6.55 0.10 -3.59
N LEU A 72 5.22 0.05 -3.61
CA LEU A 72 4.38 0.92 -2.77
C LEU A 72 4.61 0.69 -1.26
N LEU A 73 4.80 -0.56 -0.84
CA LEU A 73 5.13 -0.87 0.56
C LEU A 73 6.51 -0.32 0.95
N SER A 74 7.51 -0.45 0.09
CA SER A 74 8.84 0.11 0.33
C SER A 74 8.78 1.64 0.45
N GLU A 75 8.12 2.32 -0.50
CA GLU A 75 7.95 3.77 -0.45
C GLU A 75 7.22 4.23 0.82
N LEU A 76 6.22 3.47 1.27
CA LEU A 76 5.52 3.75 2.53
C LEU A 76 6.46 3.63 3.73
N ASN A 77 7.27 2.58 3.78
CA ASN A 77 8.22 2.37 4.86
C ASN A 77 9.30 3.44 4.89
N ASP A 78 9.80 3.88 3.72
CA ASP A 78 10.78 4.96 3.63
C ASP A 78 10.19 6.29 4.09
N LYS A 79 8.94 6.60 3.71
CA LYS A 79 8.22 7.78 4.23
C LYS A 79 8.03 7.73 5.75
N ARG A 80 7.71 6.55 6.31
CA ARG A 80 7.60 6.38 7.78
C ARG A 80 8.94 6.62 8.46
N ARG A 81 10.05 6.16 7.88
CA ARG A 81 11.41 6.37 8.42
C ARG A 81 11.83 7.84 8.43
N THR A 82 11.59 8.58 7.34
CA THR A 82 11.94 10.01 7.28
C THR A 82 11.12 10.86 8.25
N THR A 83 9.88 10.46 8.55
CA THR A 83 9.02 11.15 9.50
C THR A 83 9.49 10.97 10.95
N ASN A 84 10.15 9.85 11.27
CA ASN A 84 10.65 9.54 12.62
C ASN A 84 12.07 10.07 12.91
N ALA A 85 12.74 10.70 11.94
CA ALA A 85 14.13 11.15 12.05
C ALA A 85 14.32 12.65 12.36
N LYS A 86 13.34 13.32 12.99
CA LYS A 86 13.52 14.68 13.54
C LYS A 86 13.31 14.70 15.06
N PRO A 87 14.38 14.59 15.86
CA PRO A 87 14.38 15.09 17.22
C PRO A 87 14.74 16.58 17.21
N GLU A 88 13.77 17.41 17.62
CA GLU A 88 13.94 18.61 18.46
C GLU A 88 15.13 19.54 18.15
N GLU A 89 14.86 20.54 17.30
CA GLU A 89 15.52 21.85 17.39
C GLU A 89 15.08 22.52 18.70
N LYS A 90 15.77 22.23 19.81
CA LYS A 90 15.62 23.02 21.04
C LYS A 90 16.56 24.21 21.01
N SER A 91 15.94 25.35 20.79
CA SER A 91 16.41 26.69 21.12
C SER A 91 17.01 26.78 22.54
N SER A 92 18.31 27.08 22.63
CA SER A 92 19.03 27.70 23.78
C SER A 92 20.53 27.47 23.57
N ILE A 93 21.47 28.41 23.54
CA ILE A 93 21.57 29.79 24.03
C ILE A 93 22.62 30.47 23.13
N ARG A 94 22.36 31.71 22.70
CA ARG A 94 23.40 32.57 22.11
C ARG A 94 24.29 33.09 23.25
N PRO A 95 25.62 33.08 23.14
CA PRO A 95 26.44 34.07 23.84
C PRO A 95 26.21 35.46 23.25
#